data_AF-A0A6N8QG30-F1
#
_entry.id   AF-A0A6N8QG30-F1
#
_cell.length_a   1.000
_cell.length_b   1.000
_cell.length_c   1.000
_cell.angle_alpha   90.00
_cell.angle_beta   90.00
_cell.angle_gamma   90.00
#
_symmetry.space_group_name_H-M   'P 1'
#
loop_
_entity.id
_entity.type
_entity.pdbx_description
1 polymer ?
#
loop_
_entity_poly.entity_id
_entity_poly.type
_entity_poly.pdbx_seq_one_letter_code
_entity_poly.pdbx_strand_id
1 'polypeptide(L)'
;MNNNTTAPTYTLRGLQLIGWRDMQHALDYLFADGQLKQGTLVAINAEKMLTIEDNAEVRELINAAEFKYADGISVVRSVRKKYPQAQVSRVAGADLWEELMARAGKEGTPVFLVGGKPEVLAQTEAKLRN
;
A
#
# COMPACT_ATOMS: atom_id res chain seq x y z
N MET A 1 -0.84 -10.33 23.38
CA MET A 1 0.23 -9.60 22.66
C MET A 1 -0.18 -9.54 21.20
N ASN A 2 -0.58 -8.38 20.70
CA ASN A 2 -0.94 -8.26 19.28
C ASN A 2 0.35 -8.23 18.48
N ASN A 3 0.60 -9.24 17.65
CA ASN A 3 1.70 -9.19 16.67
C ASN A 3 1.34 -8.13 15.61
N ASN A 4 1.74 -6.88 15.85
CA ASN A 4 1.53 -5.76 14.92
C ASN A 4 2.44 -5.85 13.66
N THR A 5 3.34 -6.83 13.62
CA THR A 5 4.26 -7.06 12.49
C THR A 5 3.76 -8.12 11.51
N THR A 6 2.62 -8.75 11.80
CA THR A 6 1.97 -9.75 10.94
C THR A 6 0.58 -9.28 10.54
N ALA A 7 0.20 -9.53 9.29
CA ALA A 7 -1.13 -9.19 8.79
C ALA A 7 -1.75 -10.41 8.08
N PRO A 8 -3.07 -10.64 8.25
CA PRO A 8 -3.76 -11.67 7.48
C PRO A 8 -3.78 -11.30 5.99
N THR A 9 -3.91 -12.30 5.13
CA THR A 9 -4.14 -12.08 3.69
C THR A 9 -5.54 -12.52 3.29
N TYR A 10 -6.13 -11.80 2.35
CA TYR A 10 -7.46 -12.08 1.82
C TYR A 10 -7.41 -12.19 0.30
N THR A 11 -8.02 -13.23 -0.25
CA THR A 11 -8.05 -13.43 -1.71
C THR A 11 -9.30 -12.80 -2.31
N LEU A 12 -9.12 -11.85 -3.23
CA LEU A 12 -10.21 -11.21 -3.97
C LEU A 12 -9.86 -11.23 -5.46
N ARG A 13 -10.72 -11.87 -6.27
CA ARG A 13 -10.51 -12.03 -7.74
C ARG A 13 -9.11 -12.54 -8.12
N GLY A 14 -8.60 -13.52 -7.37
CA GLY A 14 -7.27 -14.12 -7.60
C GLY A 14 -6.10 -13.33 -7.02
N LEU A 15 -6.30 -12.09 -6.55
CA LEU A 15 -5.26 -11.31 -5.88
C LEU A 15 -5.24 -11.58 -4.38
N GLN A 16 -4.05 -11.80 -3.82
CA GLN A 16 -3.85 -11.81 -2.38
C GLN A 16 -3.60 -10.39 -1.89
N LEU A 17 -4.48 -9.92 -0.99
CA LEU A 17 -4.43 -8.58 -0.40
C LEU A 17 -4.05 -8.68 1.08
N ILE A 18 -3.16 -7.82 1.54
CA ILE A 18 -2.80 -7.67 2.94
C ILE A 18 -3.93 -6.94 3.68
N GLY A 19 -4.32 -7.52 4.81
CA GLY A 19 -5.34 -7.00 5.71
C GLY A 19 -4.77 -6.11 6.80
N TRP A 20 -4.48 -4.85 6.49
CA TRP A 20 -4.17 -3.87 7.54
C TRP A 20 -5.45 -3.38 8.21
N ARG A 21 -5.42 -3.28 9.55
CA ARG A 21 -6.60 -2.93 10.35
C ARG A 21 -6.77 -1.42 10.52
N ASP A 22 -5.70 -0.67 10.31
CA ASP A 22 -5.60 0.79 10.32
C ASP A 22 -4.25 1.21 9.71
N MET A 23 -4.00 2.53 9.59
CA MET A 23 -2.75 3.09 9.07
C MET A 23 -1.54 2.71 9.94
N GLN A 24 -1.69 2.73 11.26
CA GLN A 24 -0.60 2.41 12.18
C GLN A 24 -0.13 0.97 11.99
N HIS A 25 -1.05 0.02 11.83
CA HIS A 25 -0.74 -1.36 11.53
C HIS A 25 -0.04 -1.51 10.17
N ALA A 26 -0.37 -0.70 9.17
CA ALA A 26 0.36 -0.69 7.90
C ALA A 26 1.83 -0.28 8.12
N LEU A 27 2.07 0.80 8.86
CA LEU A 27 3.42 1.26 9.19
C LEU A 27 4.18 0.24 10.04
N ASP A 28 3.59 -0.27 11.13
CA ASP A 28 4.22 -1.30 11.98
C ASP A 28 4.60 -2.56 11.17
N TYR A 29 3.75 -2.96 10.22
CA TYR A 29 4.00 -4.10 9.34
C TYR A 29 5.16 -3.84 8.37
N LEU A 30 5.24 -2.64 7.80
CA LEU A 30 6.28 -2.25 6.84
C LEU A 30 7.63 -2.02 7.50
N PHE A 31 7.64 -1.58 8.76
CA PHE A 31 8.86 -1.32 9.55
C PHE A 31 9.11 -2.38 10.62
N ALA A 32 8.65 -3.62 10.39
CA ALA A 32 8.88 -4.71 11.33
C ALA A 32 10.39 -4.84 11.64
N ASP A 33 10.71 -5.12 12.90
CA ASP A 33 12.08 -5.27 13.39
C ASP A 33 12.96 -4.00 13.24
N GLY A 34 12.32 -2.83 13.12
CA GLY A 34 13.01 -1.54 13.02
C GLY A 34 13.63 -1.27 11.64
N GLN A 35 13.34 -2.12 10.65
CA GLN A 35 13.82 -1.96 9.29
C GLN A 35 12.66 -1.89 8.31
N LEU A 36 12.77 -1.01 7.31
CA LEU A 36 11.80 -0.96 6.23
C LEU A 36 11.93 -2.23 5.38
N LYS A 37 10.82 -2.98 5.25
CA LYS A 37 10.73 -4.12 4.35
C LYS A 37 10.93 -3.68 2.91
N GLN A 38 11.72 -4.44 2.18
CA GLN A 38 11.94 -4.22 0.75
C GLN A 38 10.83 -4.87 -0.07
N GLY A 39 10.35 -4.15 -1.08
CA GLY A 39 9.34 -4.63 -2.02
C GLY A 39 8.49 -3.52 -2.60
N THR A 40 7.52 -3.91 -3.40
CA THR A 40 6.63 -3.01 -4.13
C THR A 40 5.28 -2.92 -3.43
N LEU A 41 4.88 -1.69 -3.11
CA LEU A 41 3.55 -1.38 -2.57
C LEU A 41 2.57 -1.07 -3.69
N VAL A 42 1.47 -1.81 -3.77
CA VAL A 42 0.40 -1.58 -4.74
C VAL A 42 -0.91 -1.29 -4.03
N ALA A 43 -1.38 -0.05 -4.21
CA ALA A 43 -2.68 0.43 -3.76
C ALA A 43 -3.81 -0.14 -4.64
N ILE A 44 -4.54 -1.13 -4.13
CA ILE A 44 -5.61 -1.80 -4.87
C ILE A 44 -6.93 -1.06 -4.63
N ASN A 45 -7.50 -0.54 -5.72
CA ASN A 45 -8.82 0.09 -5.77
C ASN A 45 -9.70 -0.59 -6.85
N ALA A 46 -10.94 -0.14 -7.03
CA ALA A 46 -11.87 -0.77 -7.99
C ALA A 46 -11.38 -0.72 -9.44
N GLU A 47 -10.75 0.38 -9.85
CA GLU A 47 -10.22 0.53 -11.21
C GLU A 47 -9.12 -0.50 -11.48
N LYS A 48 -8.14 -0.63 -10.56
CA LYS A 48 -7.07 -1.64 -10.69
C LYS A 48 -7.66 -3.04 -10.79
N MET A 49 -8.70 -3.35 -10.02
CA MET A 49 -9.36 -4.65 -10.07
C MET A 49 -9.96 -4.98 -11.44
N LEU A 50 -10.50 -3.98 -12.14
CA LEU A 50 -11.05 -4.16 -13.48
C LEU A 50 -9.92 -4.26 -14.53
N THR A 51 -8.90 -3.38 -14.46
CA THR A 51 -7.77 -3.42 -15.40
C THR A 51 -7.04 -4.76 -15.37
N ILE A 52 -6.93 -5.38 -14.18
CA ILE A 52 -6.32 -6.70 -14.03
C ILE A 52 -7.11 -7.79 -14.74
N GLU A 53 -8.43 -7.66 -14.91
CA GLU A 53 -9.24 -8.64 -15.67
C GLU A 53 -8.97 -8.55 -17.17
N ASP A 54 -8.73 -7.33 -17.67
CA ASP A 54 -8.63 -7.04 -19.09
C ASP A 54 -7.19 -7.01 -19.64
N ASN A 55 -6.16 -6.90 -18.78
CA ASN A 55 -4.76 -6.76 -19.19
C ASN A 55 -3.83 -7.74 -18.45
N ALA A 56 -3.25 -8.69 -19.20
CA ALA A 56 -2.36 -9.72 -18.68
C ALA A 56 -1.03 -9.17 -18.13
N GLU A 57 -0.42 -8.18 -18.79
CA GLU A 57 0.85 -7.59 -18.36
C GLU A 57 0.68 -6.83 -17.02
N VAL A 58 -0.42 -6.06 -16.89
CA VAL A 58 -0.76 -5.37 -15.64
C VAL A 58 -1.03 -6.37 -14.52
N ARG A 59 -1.71 -7.48 -14.83
CA ARG A 59 -1.96 -8.57 -13.89
C ARG A 59 -0.66 -9.19 -13.38
N GLU A 60 0.29 -9.47 -14.27
CA GLU A 60 1.60 -10.02 -13.91
C GLU A 60 2.39 -9.07 -13.00
N LEU A 61 2.47 -7.79 -13.37
CA LEU A 61 3.13 -6.76 -12.56
C LEU A 61 2.53 -6.68 -11.14
N ILE A 62 1.20 -6.63 -11.04
CA ILE A 62 0.53 -6.53 -9.75
C ILE A 62 0.68 -7.82 -8.94
N ASN A 63 0.67 -8.99 -9.58
CA ASN A 63 0.92 -10.26 -8.90
C ASN A 63 2.35 -10.36 -8.36
N ALA A 64 3.34 -9.83 -9.07
CA ALA A 64 4.74 -9.81 -8.64
C ALA A 64 4.99 -8.92 -7.41
N ALA A 65 4.18 -7.88 -7.18
CA ALA A 65 4.40 -6.95 -6.06
C ALA A 65 4.27 -7.62 -4.68
N GLU A 66 5.19 -7.34 -3.77
CA GLU A 66 5.22 -7.98 -2.44
C GLU A 66 4.04 -7.54 -1.56
N PHE A 67 3.61 -6.28 -1.69
CA PHE A 67 2.64 -5.68 -0.77
C PHE A 67 1.45 -5.08 -1.52
N LYS A 68 0.40 -5.88 -1.70
CA LYS A 68 -0.89 -5.44 -2.24
C LYS A 68 -1.85 -5.13 -1.10
N TYR A 69 -2.43 -3.93 -1.04
CA TYR A 69 -3.31 -3.53 0.07
C TYR A 69 -4.57 -2.79 -0.40
N ALA A 70 -5.56 -2.71 0.48
CA ALA A 70 -6.87 -2.13 0.15
C ALA A 70 -6.88 -0.59 0.27
N ASP A 71 -6.80 0.09 -0.86
CA ASP A 71 -6.94 1.56 -0.98
C ASP A 71 -8.38 1.99 -1.28
N GLY A 72 -9.10 1.24 -2.11
CA GLY A 72 -10.51 1.54 -2.40
C GLY A 72 -11.45 1.08 -1.29
N ILE A 73 -12.40 1.92 -0.85
CA ILE A 73 -13.43 1.48 0.11
C ILE A 73 -14.29 0.31 -0.43
N SER A 74 -14.48 0.25 -1.75
CA SER A 74 -15.14 -0.86 -2.43
C SER A 74 -14.37 -2.19 -2.30
N VAL A 75 -13.04 -2.14 -2.29
CA VAL A 75 -12.18 -3.31 -2.09
C VAL A 75 -12.34 -3.83 -0.66
N VAL A 76 -12.27 -2.94 0.34
CA VAL A 76 -12.52 -3.28 1.75
C VAL A 76 -13.88 -3.91 1.94
N ARG A 77 -14.94 -3.31 1.38
CA ARG A 77 -16.31 -3.85 1.45
C ARG A 77 -16.42 -5.22 0.78
N SER A 78 -15.73 -5.44 -0.35
CA SER A 78 -15.72 -6.73 -1.04
C SER A 78 -15.01 -7.82 -0.24
N VAL A 79 -13.89 -7.48 0.42
CA VAL A 79 -13.20 -8.39 1.34
C VAL A 79 -14.12 -8.75 2.51
N ARG A 80 -14.71 -7.76 3.19
CA ARG A 80 -15.62 -8.01 4.33
C ARG A 80 -16.88 -8.79 3.93
N LYS A 81 -17.38 -8.61 2.70
CA LYS A 81 -18.49 -9.40 2.17
C LYS A 81 -18.13 -10.88 1.98
N LYS A 82 -16.91 -11.17 1.48
CA LYS A 82 -16.43 -12.55 1.28
C LYS A 82 -15.96 -13.20 2.59
N TYR A 83 -15.40 -12.40 3.48
CA TYR A 83 -14.82 -12.82 4.76
C TYR A 83 -15.44 -11.96 5.87
N PRO A 84 -16.58 -12.36 6.46
CA PRO A 84 -17.31 -11.54 7.43
C PRO A 84 -16.51 -11.14 8.67
N GLN A 85 -15.52 -11.94 9.05
CA GLN A 85 -14.62 -11.69 10.19
C GLN A 85 -13.33 -10.94 9.80
N ALA A 86 -13.24 -10.44 8.56
CA ALA A 86 -12.01 -9.81 8.08
C ALA A 86 -11.71 -8.50 8.83
N GLN A 87 -10.55 -8.49 9.48
CA GLN A 87 -9.96 -7.28 10.03
C GLN A 87 -9.15 -6.58 8.95
N VAL A 88 -9.83 -5.77 8.16
CA VAL A 88 -9.23 -4.94 7.10
C VAL A 88 -9.90 -3.58 7.08
N SER A 89 -9.10 -2.53 6.94
CA SER A 89 -9.53 -1.14 6.79
C SER A 89 -8.96 -0.55 5.51
N ARG A 90 -9.54 0.58 5.12
CA ARG A 90 -9.02 1.35 3.99
C ARG A 90 -7.74 2.04 4.42
N VAL A 91 -6.66 1.82 3.68
CA VAL A 91 -5.41 2.56 3.81
C VAL A 91 -5.21 3.28 2.48
N ALA A 92 -5.40 4.61 2.46
CA ALA A 92 -5.26 5.34 1.22
C ALA A 92 -3.79 5.42 0.81
N GLY A 93 -3.51 5.22 -0.47
CA GLY A 93 -2.12 5.21 -0.94
C GLY A 93 -1.41 6.56 -0.79
N ALA A 94 -2.16 7.66 -0.95
CA ALA A 94 -1.63 9.01 -0.73
C ALA A 94 -1.25 9.24 0.73
N ASP A 95 -2.15 8.92 1.67
CA ASP A 95 -1.91 9.08 3.10
C ASP A 95 -0.74 8.19 3.57
N LEU A 96 -0.68 6.93 3.10
CA LEU A 96 0.41 6.02 3.44
C LEU A 96 1.75 6.55 2.92
N TRP A 97 1.78 7.07 1.69
CA TRP A 97 2.98 7.68 1.11
C TRP A 97 3.46 8.87 1.96
N GLU A 98 2.57 9.75 2.39
CA GLU A 98 2.93 10.90 3.23
C GLU A 98 3.57 10.47 4.57
N GLU A 99 2.99 9.46 5.23
CA GLU A 99 3.56 8.89 6.47
C GLU A 99 4.94 8.24 6.23
N LEU A 100 5.11 7.52 5.12
CA LEU A 100 6.41 6.95 4.72
C LEU A 100 7.46 8.05 4.49
N MET A 101 7.10 9.14 3.83
CA MET A 101 8.00 10.27 3.60
C MET A 101 8.36 11.00 4.89
N ALA A 102 7.38 11.23 5.77
CA ALA A 102 7.61 11.84 7.07
C ALA A 102 8.60 11.02 7.92
N ARG A 103 8.48 9.68 7.87
CA ARG A 103 9.42 8.78 8.54
C ARG A 103 10.79 8.77 7.87
N ALA A 104 10.85 8.75 6.54
CA ALA A 104 12.10 8.83 5.80
C ALA A 104 12.90 10.11 6.14
N GLY A 105 12.21 11.26 6.28
CA GLY A 105 12.84 12.50 6.74
C GLY A 105 13.41 12.42 8.15
N LYS A 106 12.72 11.76 9.09
CA LYS A 106 13.19 11.56 10.47
C LYS A 106 14.38 10.61 10.57
N GLU A 107 14.39 9.55 9.76
CA GLU A 107 15.41 8.49 9.77
C GLU A 107 16.58 8.78 8.82
N GLY A 108 16.49 9.81 7.98
CA GLY A 108 17.48 10.13 6.95
C GLY A 108 17.51 9.13 5.79
N THR A 109 16.42 8.39 5.57
CA THR A 109 16.31 7.40 4.50
C THR A 109 16.31 8.11 3.14
N PRO A 110 17.23 7.77 2.21
CA PRO A 110 17.25 8.37 0.88
C PRO A 110 15.97 8.05 0.11
N VAL A 111 15.38 9.08 -0.52
CA VAL A 111 14.18 8.96 -1.35
C VAL A 111 14.51 9.35 -2.79
N PHE A 112 14.01 8.56 -3.73
CA PHE A 112 14.03 8.87 -5.15
C PHE A 112 12.61 9.01 -5.67
N LEU A 113 12.31 10.12 -6.34
CA LEU A 113 10.99 10.40 -6.93
C LEU A 113 11.04 10.14 -8.44
N VAL A 114 10.09 9.36 -8.95
CA VAL A 114 10.00 9.01 -10.38
C VAL A 114 8.57 9.15 -10.91
N GLY A 115 8.44 9.71 -12.11
CA GLY A 115 7.16 9.93 -12.81
C GLY A 115 6.68 11.38 -12.79
N GLY A 116 5.44 11.63 -13.20
CA GLY A 116 4.87 12.98 -13.23
C GLY A 116 5.57 13.94 -14.21
N LYS A 117 5.19 15.22 -14.16
CA LYS A 117 5.88 16.27 -14.92
C LYS A 117 7.06 16.83 -14.12
N PRO A 118 8.17 17.26 -14.75
CA PRO A 118 9.35 17.77 -14.05
C PRO A 118 9.03 18.90 -13.05
N GLU A 119 8.15 19.83 -13.42
CA GLU A 119 7.75 20.94 -12.55
C GLU A 119 6.96 20.49 -11.32
N VAL A 120 6.23 19.38 -11.40
CA VAL A 120 5.50 18.80 -10.26
C VAL A 120 6.48 18.08 -9.34
N LEU A 121 7.43 17.32 -9.89
CA LEU A 121 8.46 16.65 -9.11
C LEU A 121 9.30 17.66 -8.32
N ALA A 122 9.73 18.75 -8.95
CA ALA A 122 10.50 19.80 -8.28
C ALA A 122 9.73 20.43 -7.10
N GLN A 123 8.42 20.65 -7.27
CA GLN A 123 7.56 21.15 -6.19
C GLN A 123 7.39 20.12 -5.06
N THR A 124 7.21 18.85 -5.40
CA THR A 124 7.11 17.76 -4.42
C THR A 124 8.40 17.64 -3.61
N GLU A 125 9.56 17.63 -4.28
CA GLU A 125 10.87 17.61 -3.60
C GLU A 125 11.02 18.80 -2.65
N ALA A 126 10.73 20.02 -3.11
CA ALA A 126 10.83 21.21 -2.28
C ALA A 126 9.93 21.13 -1.03
N LYS A 127 8.73 20.56 -1.15
CA LYS A 127 7.83 20.36 0.00
C LYS A 127 8.32 19.30 0.98
N LEU A 128 8.90 18.21 0.48
CA LEU A 128 9.41 17.12 1.31
C LEU A 128 10.69 17.49 2.09
N ARG A 129 11.40 18.55 1.67
CA ARG A 129 12.60 19.07 2.35
C ARG A 129 12.31 20.04 3.50
N ASN A 130 11.09 20.55 3.59
CA ASN A 130 10.66 21.50 4.63
C ASN A 130 10.10 20.76 5.86
#